data_AF-A0A7I7WJF1-F1
#
_entry.id   AF-A0A7I7WJF1-F1
#
_cell.length_a   1.000
_cell.length_b   1.000
_cell.length_c   1.000
_cell.angle_alpha   90.00
_cell.angle_beta   90.00
_cell.angle_gamma   90.00
#
_symmetry.space_group_name_H-M   'P 1'
#
loop_
_entity.id
_entity.type
_entity.pdbx_description
1 polymer ?
#
loop_
_entity_poly.entity_id
_entity_poly.type
_entity_poly.pdbx_seq_one_letter_code
_entity_poly.pdbx_strand_id
1 'polypeptide(L)'
;MTRTGSSGNEPTSEQIVAALRSAGWLLEQETGAALQRRGYRTQLGWAFPDPDDQTKSRELDVMAYKRLYDNADLRMTVSIRCLIECKQSSQPYVLIGGPTDTAQSGRTRLEQIYDSIR
;
A
#
# COMPACT_ATOMS: atom_id res chain seq x y z
N MET A 1 -25.00 0.02 40.85
CA MET A 1 -25.03 1.45 40.49
C MET A 1 -25.26 1.55 38.99
N THR A 2 -26.50 1.74 38.60
CA THR A 2 -26.97 1.90 37.23
C THR A 2 -26.68 3.33 36.78
N ARG A 3 -25.87 3.53 35.73
CA ARG A 3 -25.67 4.85 35.13
C ARG A 3 -26.64 5.01 33.97
N THR A 4 -27.81 5.55 34.29
CA THR A 4 -28.72 6.18 33.33
C THR A 4 -28.11 7.52 32.90
N GLY A 5 -27.53 7.55 31.70
CA GLY A 5 -27.10 8.76 31.01
C GLY A 5 -27.71 8.74 29.61
N SER A 6 -28.40 9.81 29.23
CA SER A 6 -29.20 9.96 28.01
C SER A 6 -28.40 9.70 26.72
N SER A 7 -28.57 8.53 26.10
CA SER A 7 -27.84 8.12 24.90
C SER A 7 -28.67 8.29 23.61
N GLY A 8 -29.11 9.51 23.32
CA GLY A 8 -29.93 9.80 22.14
C GLY A 8 -29.19 10.42 20.96
N ASN A 9 -27.92 10.83 21.13
CA ASN A 9 -27.24 11.71 20.17
C ASN A 9 -25.76 11.35 19.91
N GLU A 10 -25.27 10.22 20.42
CA GLU A 10 -23.93 9.73 20.11
C GLU A 10 -24.00 8.70 18.96
N PRO A 11 -23.07 8.75 18.00
CA PRO A 11 -23.07 7.79 16.91
C PRO A 11 -22.75 6.37 17.43
N THR A 12 -23.52 5.40 16.96
CA THR A 12 -23.25 3.97 17.18
C THR A 12 -21.94 3.54 16.53
N SER A 13 -21.38 2.42 16.98
CA SER A 13 -20.17 1.86 16.36
C SER A 13 -20.36 1.56 14.87
N GLU A 14 -21.54 1.07 14.45
CA GLU A 14 -21.82 0.87 13.03
C GLU A 14 -21.82 2.19 12.25
N GLN A 15 -22.42 3.26 12.80
CA GLN A 15 -22.42 4.58 12.18
C GLN A 15 -21.01 5.16 12.06
N ILE A 16 -20.17 5.00 13.08
CA ILE A 16 -18.77 5.42 13.04
C ILE A 16 -18.03 4.66 11.95
N VAL A 17 -18.11 3.33 11.91
CA VAL A 17 -17.42 2.52 10.90
C VAL A 17 -17.91 2.86 9.49
N ALA A 18 -19.22 3.03 9.29
CA ALA A 18 -19.78 3.44 8.01
C ALA A 18 -19.25 4.82 7.57
N ALA A 19 -19.18 5.78 8.50
CA ALA A 19 -18.60 7.09 8.23
C ALA A 19 -17.11 7.00 7.84
N LEU A 20 -16.31 6.24 8.60
CA LEU A 20 -14.90 6.01 8.31
C LEU A 20 -14.68 5.35 6.94
N ARG A 21 -15.51 4.37 6.57
CA ARG A 21 -15.51 3.76 5.23
C ARG A 21 -15.83 4.77 4.14
N SER A 22 -16.90 5.56 4.33
CA SER A 22 -17.31 6.56 3.34
C SER A 22 -16.27 7.66 3.13
N ALA A 23 -15.55 8.03 4.20
CA ALA A 23 -14.43 8.97 4.15
C ALA A 23 -13.16 8.40 3.52
N GLY A 24 -13.10 7.08 3.29
CA GLY A 24 -11.95 6.38 2.69
C GLY A 24 -10.82 6.09 3.67
N TRP A 25 -11.00 6.38 4.96
CA TRP A 25 -9.94 6.27 5.98
C TRP A 25 -9.53 4.84 6.29
N LEU A 26 -10.34 3.85 5.89
CA LEU A 26 -10.07 2.43 6.14
C LEU A 26 -9.49 1.70 4.93
N LEU A 27 -9.43 2.35 3.76
CA LEU A 27 -9.07 1.67 2.51
C LEU A 27 -7.65 1.08 2.57
N GLU A 28 -6.71 1.82 3.15
CA GLU A 28 -5.33 1.39 3.34
C GLU A 28 -5.24 0.16 4.25
N GLN A 29 -5.91 0.19 5.41
CA GLN A 29 -5.92 -0.90 6.38
C GLN A 29 -6.61 -2.14 5.80
N GLU A 30 -7.67 -1.96 5.01
CA GLU A 30 -8.38 -3.06 4.34
C GLU A 30 -7.55 -3.70 3.23
N THR A 31 -6.83 -2.88 2.47
CA THR A 31 -5.89 -3.33 1.44
C THR A 31 -4.76 -4.14 2.08
N GLY A 32 -4.15 -3.63 3.14
CA GLY A 32 -3.16 -4.35 3.95
C GLY A 32 -3.69 -5.68 4.47
N ALA A 33 -4.86 -5.68 5.12
CA ALA A 33 -5.48 -6.89 5.65
C ALA A 33 -5.81 -7.92 4.55
N ALA A 34 -6.23 -7.47 3.36
CA ALA A 34 -6.48 -8.35 2.22
C ALA A 34 -5.20 -9.04 1.73
N LEU A 35 -4.09 -8.31 1.66
CA LEU A 35 -2.78 -8.84 1.28
C LEU A 35 -2.23 -9.81 2.35
N GLN A 36 -2.37 -9.47 3.63
CA GLN A 36 -1.98 -10.35 4.74
C GLN A 36 -2.71 -11.69 4.68
N ARG A 37 -4.03 -11.69 4.41
CA ARG A 37 -4.81 -12.92 4.19
C ARG A 37 -4.29 -13.78 3.03
N ARG A 38 -3.52 -13.21 2.11
CA ARG A 38 -2.87 -13.92 0.99
C ARG A 38 -1.40 -14.27 1.27
N GLY A 39 -0.93 -14.09 2.51
CA GLY A 39 0.42 -14.46 2.94
C GLY A 39 1.49 -13.42 2.58
N TYR A 40 1.10 -12.17 2.33
CA TYR A 40 2.05 -11.08 2.21
C TYR A 40 2.38 -10.52 3.60
N ARG A 41 3.62 -10.11 3.80
CA ARG A 41 3.99 -9.16 4.86
C ARG A 41 3.69 -7.77 4.34
N THR A 42 3.02 -6.95 5.13
CA THR A 42 2.60 -5.59 4.73
C THR A 42 3.15 -4.55 5.69
N GLN A 43 3.48 -3.38 5.14
CA GLN A 43 3.79 -2.17 5.86
C GLN A 43 2.85 -1.08 5.34
N LEU A 44 2.14 -0.45 6.26
CA LEU A 44 1.19 0.64 6.01
C LEU A 44 1.91 1.99 6.21
N GLY A 45 1.45 3.04 5.54
CA GLY A 45 1.97 4.41 5.64
C GLY A 45 3.49 4.49 5.54
N TRP A 46 4.07 3.83 4.52
CA TRP A 46 5.52 3.72 4.42
C TRP A 46 6.13 5.03 3.92
N ALA A 47 6.66 5.82 4.85
CA ALA A 47 7.40 7.04 4.55
C ALA A 47 8.85 6.75 4.10
N PHE A 48 9.30 7.45 3.07
CA PHE A 48 10.67 7.38 2.53
C PHE A 48 11.12 8.73 1.98
N PRO A 49 12.44 9.03 1.92
CA PRO A 49 12.94 10.26 1.32
C PRO A 49 12.60 10.35 -0.16
N ASP A 50 12.23 11.55 -0.64
CA ASP A 50 12.03 11.78 -2.07
C ASP A 50 13.37 11.58 -2.82
N PRO A 51 13.43 10.73 -3.84
CA PRO A 51 14.66 10.48 -4.61
C PRO A 51 15.17 11.73 -5.34
N ASP A 52 14.30 12.69 -5.68
CA ASP A 52 14.67 13.92 -6.38
C ASP A 52 15.04 15.05 -5.40
N ASP A 53 14.58 14.97 -4.14
CA ASP A 53 14.81 15.97 -3.10
C ASP A 53 14.83 15.34 -1.70
N GLN A 54 16.02 14.97 -1.22
CA GLN A 54 16.17 14.27 0.06
C GLN A 54 15.66 15.05 1.29
N THR A 55 15.35 16.35 1.16
CA THR A 55 14.75 17.14 2.25
C THR A 55 13.24 16.91 2.40
N LYS A 56 12.61 16.26 1.42
CA LYS A 56 11.19 15.93 1.41
C LYS A 56 10.96 14.46 1.69
N SER A 57 9.84 14.16 2.34
CA SER A 57 9.35 12.79 2.50
C SER A 57 8.22 12.52 1.50
N ARG A 58 8.23 11.33 0.94
CA ARG A 58 7.10 10.70 0.24
C ARG A 58 6.54 9.58 1.10
N GLU A 59 5.35 9.14 0.75
CA GLU A 59 4.65 8.06 1.42
C GLU A 59 4.07 7.13 0.37
N LEU A 60 4.09 5.84 0.68
CA LEU A 60 3.33 4.81 -0.01
C LEU A 60 2.31 4.24 0.97
N ASP A 61 1.04 4.26 0.60
CA ASP A 61 -0.04 3.79 1.47
C ASP A 61 0.20 2.33 1.92
N VAL A 62 0.55 1.44 0.99
CA VAL A 62 0.87 0.06 1.33
C VAL A 62 2.08 -0.45 0.55
N MET A 63 3.09 -0.94 1.28
CA MET A 63 4.15 -1.80 0.75
C MET A 63 3.88 -3.24 1.17
N ALA A 64 3.91 -4.17 0.22
CA ALA A 64 3.71 -5.59 0.51
C ALA A 64 4.82 -6.45 -0.08
N TYR A 65 5.21 -7.49 0.64
CA TYR A 65 6.24 -8.44 0.23
C TYR A 65 5.78 -9.87 0.43
N LYS A 66 6.01 -10.73 -0.56
CA LYS A 66 5.80 -12.17 -0.44
C LYS A 66 6.91 -12.93 -1.15
N ARG A 67 7.57 -13.84 -0.43
CA ARG A 67 8.45 -14.85 -1.03
C ARG A 67 7.59 -15.96 -1.62
N LEU A 68 7.73 -16.22 -2.91
CA LEU A 68 7.00 -17.25 -3.64
C LEU A 68 7.74 -18.57 -3.69
N TYR A 69 9.07 -18.50 -3.77
CA TYR A 69 9.94 -19.67 -3.90
C TYR A 69 11.27 -19.41 -3.20
N ASP A 70 11.84 -20.46 -2.63
CA ASP A 70 13.15 -20.44 -1.98
C ASP A 70 13.83 -21.79 -2.18
N ASN A 71 15.04 -21.79 -2.71
CA ASN A 71 15.86 -22.99 -2.92
C ASN A 71 17.30 -22.69 -2.49
N ALA A 72 17.71 -23.27 -1.37
CA ALA A 72 19.02 -23.04 -0.79
C ALA A 72 20.16 -23.65 -1.62
N ASP A 73 19.94 -24.83 -2.21
CA ASP A 73 20.96 -25.54 -2.99
C ASP A 73 21.31 -24.79 -4.27
N LEU A 74 20.29 -24.26 -4.94
CA LEU A 74 20.45 -23.39 -6.11
C LEU A 74 20.74 -21.93 -5.72
N ARG A 75 20.69 -21.59 -4.42
CA ARG A 75 20.80 -20.22 -3.89
C ARG A 75 19.86 -19.24 -4.59
N MET A 76 18.63 -19.70 -4.87
CA MET A 76 17.65 -18.97 -5.66
C MET A 76 16.40 -18.69 -4.84
N THR A 77 15.97 -17.43 -4.84
CA THR A 77 14.72 -16.99 -4.21
C THR A 77 13.90 -16.21 -5.23
N VAL A 78 12.59 -16.48 -5.29
CA VAL A 78 11.64 -15.68 -6.08
C VAL A 78 10.69 -14.98 -5.13
N SER A 79 10.52 -13.67 -5.28
CA SER A 79 9.61 -12.88 -4.44
C SER A 79 8.93 -11.78 -5.23
N ILE A 80 7.77 -11.36 -4.74
CA ILE A 80 7.03 -10.19 -5.22
C ILE A 80 7.08 -9.11 -4.16
N ARG A 81 7.39 -7.88 -4.59
CA ARG A 81 7.16 -6.66 -3.83
C ARG A 81 6.10 -5.83 -4.56
N CYS A 82 5.09 -5.37 -3.84
CA CYS A 82 4.04 -4.50 -4.35
C CYS A 82 4.16 -3.13 -3.69
N LEU A 83 4.10 -2.08 -4.48
CA LEU A 83 3.95 -0.69 -4.05
C LEU A 83 2.54 -0.28 -4.43
N ILE A 84 1.72 0.12 -3.45
CA ILE A 84 0.28 0.27 -3.62
C ILE A 84 -0.14 1.62 -3.04
N GLU A 85 -0.84 2.38 -3.87
CA GLU A 85 -1.54 3.61 -3.49
C GLU A 85 -3.04 3.32 -3.42
N CYS A 86 -3.67 3.77 -2.34
CA CYS A 86 -5.08 3.58 -2.02
C CYS A 86 -5.85 4.87 -2.31
N LYS A 87 -6.57 4.88 -3.43
CA LYS A 87 -7.48 5.99 -3.75
C LYS A 87 -8.92 5.55 -3.67
N GLN A 88 -9.72 6.24 -2.86
CA GLN A 88 -11.18 6.14 -2.89
C GLN A 88 -11.77 7.33 -3.63
N SER A 89 -12.58 7.07 -4.66
CA SER A 89 -13.32 8.10 -5.38
C SER A 89 -14.61 7.51 -5.95
N SER A 90 -15.69 8.26 -5.92
CA SER A 90 -16.92 7.93 -6.67
C SER A 90 -16.86 8.39 -8.13
N GLN A 91 -15.80 9.11 -8.51
CA GLN A 91 -15.56 9.57 -9.89
C GLN A 91 -14.74 8.51 -10.66
N PRO A 92 -14.94 8.40 -11.98
CA PRO A 92 -14.15 7.47 -12.79
C PRO A 92 -12.67 7.84 -12.78
N TYR A 93 -11.81 6.82 -12.72
CA TYR A 93 -10.38 6.99 -12.92
C TYR A 93 -10.08 7.06 -14.41
N VAL A 94 -9.34 8.10 -14.81
CA VAL A 94 -8.79 8.22 -16.16
C VAL A 94 -7.29 8.05 -16.05
N LEU A 95 -6.76 7.01 -16.68
CA LEU A 95 -5.32 6.84 -16.84
C LEU A 95 -4.93 7.44 -18.20
N ILE A 96 -4.07 8.45 -18.17
CA ILE A 96 -3.49 9.03 -19.37
C ILE A 96 -2.06 8.52 -19.46
N GLY A 97 -1.80 7.71 -20.49
CA GLY A 97 -0.48 7.18 -20.78
C GLY A 97 -0.11 7.41 -22.24
N GLY A 98 1.18 7.43 -22.53
CA GLY A 98 1.73 7.34 -23.88
C GLY A 98 2.32 5.94 -24.14
N PRO A 99 2.60 5.59 -25.40
CA PRO A 99 3.39 4.42 -25.71
C PRO A 99 4.72 4.49 -24.97
N THR A 100 5.14 3.38 -24.36
CA THR A 100 6.50 3.27 -23.83
C THR A 100 7.47 3.31 -25.02
N ASP A 101 8.26 4.37 -25.14
CA ASP A 101 9.31 4.45 -26.15
C ASP A 101 10.48 3.51 -25.80
N THR A 102 11.38 3.28 -26.75
CA THR A 102 12.55 2.40 -26.57
C THR A 102 13.50 2.86 -25.46
N ALA A 103 13.55 4.16 -25.17
CA ALA A 103 14.35 4.72 -24.09
C ALA A 103 13.71 4.48 -22.71
N GLN A 104 12.39 4.44 -22.62
CA GLN A 104 11.64 4.11 -21.40
C GLN A 104 11.58 2.59 -21.17
N SER A 105 11.50 1.78 -22.23
CA SER A 105 11.54 0.32 -22.11
C SER A 105 12.94 -0.19 -21.76
N GLY A 106 13.97 0.48 -22.27
CA GLY A 106 15.37 0.17 -22.02
C GLY A 106 15.98 0.92 -20.83
N ARG A 107 15.20 1.77 -20.16
CA ARG A 107 15.67 2.51 -18.99
C ARG A 107 15.99 1.50 -17.90
N THR A 108 17.27 1.43 -17.51
CA THR A 108 17.71 0.70 -16.32
C THR A 108 16.92 1.25 -15.15
N ARG A 109 15.93 0.48 -14.68
CA ARG A 109 15.16 0.92 -13.53
C ARG A 109 16.04 0.76 -12.31
N LEU A 110 16.07 1.73 -11.40
CA LEU A 110 16.93 1.66 -10.21
C LEU A 110 16.61 0.41 -9.37
N GLU A 111 15.36 -0.09 -9.41
CA GLU A 111 14.97 -1.36 -8.81
C GLU A 111 15.63 -2.61 -9.44
N GLN A 112 16.14 -2.52 -10.68
CA GLN A 112 16.97 -3.54 -11.33
C GLN A 112 18.46 -3.40 -10.98
N ILE A 113 18.87 -2.30 -10.33
CA ILE A 113 20.25 -2.03 -9.93
C ILE A 113 20.57 -2.68 -8.57
N TYR A 114 19.57 -3.18 -7.83
CA TYR A 114 19.82 -4.01 -6.64
C TYR A 114 20.22 -5.45 -6.97
N ASP A 115 21.15 -5.63 -7.90
CA ASP A 115 22.14 -6.71 -7.78
C ASP A 115 23.20 -6.20 -6.81
N SER A 116 23.30 -6.82 -5.63
CA SER A 116 24.34 -6.62 -4.61
C SER A 116 24.21 -5.40 -3.66
N ILE A 117 23.36 -5.54 -2.64
CA ILE A 117 23.76 -5.09 -1.30
C ILE A 117 23.67 -6.32 -0.39
N ARG A 118 24.84 -6.69 0.13
CA ARG A 118 25.09 -7.80 1.05
C ARG A 118 24.48 -7.56 2.43
#